data_AF-A0A5N6EZH6-F1
#
_entry.id   AF-A0A5N6EZH6-F1
#
_cell.length_a   1.000
_cell.length_b   1.000
_cell.length_c   1.000
_cell.angle_alpha   90.00
_cell.angle_beta   90.00
_cell.angle_gamma   90.00
#
_symmetry.space_group_name_H-M   'P 1'
#
loop_
_entity.id
_entity.type
_entity.pdbx_description
1 polymer ?
#
loop_
_entity_poly.entity_id
_entity_poly.type
_entity_poly.pdbx_seq_one_letter_code
_entity_poly.pdbx_strand_id
1 'polypeptide(L)'
;MIASLGILPAFWCSILPFCFEVSSDPDGDFIPAIESWLRADPHEVLIVTPIGWYERVKERLEAVDDPRVKVHAIEGLLCGLSTGPRVAGVINIKVNIRKALPALAPDAPSMFEAMGVGRHDRRVITNAAMAYFCDGQITCCTGRTTAYRSEALQSPVFVEHVVEGYWKGKYKLTSGDDRAITRWLYQNGWKTGIVVHDECAMVSRSKENTDYLKQLLRWSRSEVRQLVRDAYLLLPSTQTPLKKVWLISFLYPLFLEEHLVFLQLVVTSAIIISRTLLGDMVSTADIPGNWQLVLQYLGISAFLELVFNFWHFTRFPEMLRYLPVYAICGQFRMVVSLSALSTLDQVSHRSKLGDLVRGH
;
A
#
# COMPACT_ATOMS: atom_id res chain seq x y z
N MET A 1 -8.47 20.78 -28.60
CA MET A 1 -8.28 22.19 -28.28
C MET A 1 -8.85 22.42 -26.89
N ILE A 2 -8.06 22.14 -25.86
CA ILE A 2 -8.47 22.28 -24.46
C ILE A 2 -7.42 23.19 -23.83
N ALA A 3 -7.85 24.40 -23.47
CA ALA A 3 -7.03 25.41 -22.83
C ALA A 3 -6.68 24.95 -21.40
N SER A 4 -5.39 24.85 -21.11
CA SER A 4 -4.84 24.75 -19.76
C SER A 4 -5.08 26.07 -19.03
N LEU A 5 -6.09 26.13 -18.17
CA LEU A 5 -6.29 27.25 -17.26
C LEU A 5 -5.24 27.19 -16.14
N GLY A 6 -4.17 27.98 -16.32
CA GLY A 6 -3.03 28.14 -15.42
C GLY A 6 -3.31 28.90 -14.13
N ILE A 7 -4.14 28.35 -13.22
CA ILE A 7 -4.42 28.99 -11.92
C ILE A 7 -4.02 28.13 -10.70
N LEU A 8 -3.82 26.82 -10.86
CA LEU A 8 -3.43 25.92 -9.77
C LEU A 8 -1.92 25.73 -9.47
N PRO A 9 -0.93 26.12 -10.33
CA PRO A 9 0.47 25.82 -10.02
C PRO A 9 1.06 26.66 -8.87
N ALA A 10 0.62 27.90 -8.71
CA ALA A 10 1.19 28.83 -7.73
C ALA A 10 0.90 28.43 -6.27
N PHE A 11 -0.19 27.71 -6.01
CA PHE A 11 -0.58 27.30 -4.66
C PHE A 11 0.29 26.16 -4.11
N TRP A 12 0.90 25.34 -4.97
CA TRP A 12 1.76 24.22 -4.56
C TRP A 12 3.23 24.62 -4.38
N CYS A 13 3.75 25.56 -5.18
CA CYS A 13 5.14 26.03 -5.05
C CYS A 13 5.40 26.89 -3.79
N SER A 14 4.38 27.44 -3.13
CA SER A 14 4.55 28.20 -1.88
C SER A 14 4.68 27.32 -0.63
N ILE A 15 4.48 26.00 -0.74
CA ILE A 15 4.41 25.07 0.39
C ILE A 15 5.57 24.05 0.38
N LEU A 16 6.19 23.80 -0.78
CA LEU A 16 7.25 22.81 -0.95
C LEU A 16 8.51 23.46 -1.54
N PRO A 17 9.72 23.12 -1.07
CA PRO A 17 10.98 23.62 -1.64
C PRO A 17 11.27 23.11 -3.07
N PHE A 18 10.36 22.33 -3.66
CA PHE A 18 10.48 21.67 -4.96
C PHE A 18 9.17 21.80 -5.73
N CYS A 19 9.23 22.15 -7.01
CA CYS A 19 8.08 22.13 -7.93
C CYS A 19 8.20 20.91 -8.87
N PHE A 20 7.10 20.20 -9.11
CA PHE A 20 7.07 18.91 -9.83
C PHE A 20 6.01 18.91 -10.93
N GLU A 21 6.40 18.53 -12.15
CA GLU A 21 5.47 18.34 -13.27
C GLU A 21 5.64 16.99 -13.93
N VAL A 22 4.51 16.36 -14.27
CA VAL A 22 4.47 15.21 -15.18
C VAL A 22 3.82 15.67 -16.46
N SER A 23 4.64 15.94 -17.49
CA SER A 23 4.15 16.33 -18.81
C SER A 23 4.27 15.19 -19.81
N SER A 24 3.17 14.95 -20.53
CA SER A 24 3.11 14.07 -21.70
C SER A 24 3.01 14.83 -23.02
N ASP A 25 3.00 16.18 -22.99
CA ASP A 25 2.95 17.03 -24.18
C ASP A 25 3.58 18.42 -23.89
N PRO A 26 4.77 18.73 -24.43
CA PRO A 26 5.46 19.99 -24.23
C PRO A 26 5.07 21.07 -25.24
N ASP A 27 4.13 20.84 -26.16
CA ASP A 27 3.77 21.80 -27.23
C ASP A 27 2.71 22.84 -26.81
N GLY A 28 2.28 22.85 -25.55
CA GLY A 28 1.32 23.81 -24.99
C GLY A 28 1.96 24.86 -24.06
N ASP A 29 1.28 25.17 -22.96
CA ASP A 29 1.73 26.15 -21.93
C ASP A 29 2.89 25.65 -21.05
N PHE A 30 3.64 24.66 -21.51
CA PHE A 30 4.68 23.99 -20.74
C PHE A 30 5.83 24.94 -20.34
N ILE A 31 6.35 25.71 -21.29
CA ILE A 31 7.43 26.69 -21.02
C ILE A 31 6.92 27.85 -20.12
N PRO A 32 5.78 28.50 -20.42
CA PRO A 32 5.21 29.52 -19.53
C PRO A 32 4.96 29.05 -18.09
N ALA A 33 4.56 27.79 -17.90
CA ALA A 33 4.34 27.21 -16.57
C ALA A 33 5.65 27.11 -15.78
N ILE A 34 6.72 26.63 -16.42
CA ILE A 34 8.04 26.47 -15.78
C ILE A 34 8.65 27.83 -15.44
N GLU A 35 8.59 28.79 -16.37
CA GLU A 35 9.01 30.17 -16.10
C GLU A 35 8.25 30.75 -14.90
N SER A 36 6.96 30.45 -14.78
CA SER A 36 6.17 30.87 -13.63
C SER A 36 6.62 30.25 -12.31
N TRP A 37 7.14 29.03 -12.32
CA TRP A 37 7.71 28.40 -11.13
C TRP A 37 9.07 28.95 -10.80
N LEU A 38 9.93 29.16 -11.78
CA LEU A 38 11.24 29.77 -11.57
C LEU A 38 11.15 31.18 -10.99
N ARG A 39 10.10 31.94 -11.33
CA ARG A 39 9.77 33.23 -10.69
C ARG A 39 9.49 33.13 -9.19
N ALA A 40 9.09 31.97 -8.69
CA ALA A 40 8.89 31.71 -7.25
C ALA A 40 10.19 31.30 -6.53
N ASP A 41 11.34 31.37 -7.21
CA ASP A 41 12.68 31.05 -6.70
C ASP A 41 12.79 29.67 -6.00
N PRO A 42 12.42 28.57 -6.69
CA PRO A 42 12.52 27.24 -6.11
C PRO A 42 13.98 26.81 -5.99
N HIS A 43 14.26 25.90 -5.05
CA HIS A 43 15.58 25.28 -4.97
C HIS A 43 15.85 24.42 -6.22
N GLU A 44 14.83 23.74 -6.74
CA GLU A 44 14.91 22.87 -7.90
C GLU A 44 13.51 22.64 -8.52
N VAL A 45 13.45 22.52 -9.84
CA VAL A 45 12.26 22.16 -10.62
C VAL A 45 12.53 20.81 -11.28
N LEU A 46 11.77 19.79 -10.89
CA LEU A 46 11.91 18.44 -11.43
C LEU A 46 10.79 18.18 -12.44
N ILE A 47 11.19 17.96 -13.69
CA ILE A 47 10.29 17.60 -14.78
C ILE A 47 10.43 16.11 -15.02
N VAL A 48 9.30 15.40 -14.92
CA VAL A 48 9.24 13.97 -15.14
C VAL A 48 8.43 13.68 -16.39
N THR A 49 8.98 12.88 -17.30
CA THR A 49 8.33 12.58 -18.58
C THR A 49 8.49 11.11 -18.96
N PRO A 50 7.63 10.52 -19.82
CA PRO A 50 7.88 9.19 -20.37
C PRO A 50 9.17 9.16 -21.20
N ILE A 51 9.86 8.01 -21.27
CA ILE A 51 11.09 7.85 -22.07
C ILE A 51 10.89 8.33 -23.52
N GLY A 52 9.77 7.98 -24.15
CA GLY A 52 9.49 8.38 -25.54
C GLY A 52 9.35 9.89 -25.76
N TRP A 53 9.17 10.67 -24.68
CA TRP A 53 9.07 12.12 -24.72
C TRP A 53 10.31 12.80 -24.14
N TYR A 54 11.27 12.05 -23.58
CA TYR A 54 12.41 12.59 -22.86
C TYR A 54 13.23 13.57 -23.70
N GLU A 55 13.68 13.15 -24.89
CA GLU A 55 14.48 14.02 -25.76
C GLU A 55 13.70 15.24 -26.21
N ARG A 56 12.42 15.07 -26.55
CA ARG A 56 11.56 16.17 -26.97
C ARG A 56 11.34 17.22 -25.87
N VAL A 57 11.11 16.76 -24.63
CA VAL A 57 10.96 17.64 -23.46
C VAL A 57 12.28 18.32 -23.16
N LYS A 58 13.40 17.59 -23.21
CA LYS A 58 14.73 18.12 -22.98
C LYS A 58 15.09 19.21 -23.98
N GLU A 59 14.89 18.98 -25.28
CA GLU A 59 15.09 19.98 -26.35
C GLU A 59 14.25 21.25 -26.11
N ARG A 60 12.99 21.09 -25.69
CA ARG A 60 12.14 22.25 -25.39
C ARG A 60 12.63 23.06 -24.19
N LEU A 61 13.24 22.40 -23.21
CA LEU A 61 13.73 23.04 -21.99
C LEU A 61 15.07 23.75 -22.17
N GLU A 62 15.78 23.49 -23.27
CA GLU A 62 16.94 24.30 -23.67
C GLU A 62 16.56 25.78 -23.82
N ALA A 63 15.29 26.10 -24.13
CA ALA A 63 14.81 27.47 -24.22
C ALA A 63 14.67 28.19 -22.86
N VAL A 64 14.59 27.45 -21.74
CA VAL A 64 14.50 28.02 -20.38
C VAL A 64 15.88 28.30 -19.79
N ASP A 65 16.88 27.49 -20.19
CA ASP A 65 18.29 27.60 -19.79
C ASP A 65 18.52 27.96 -18.31
N ASP A 66 17.87 27.24 -17.40
CA ASP A 66 18.01 27.43 -15.95
C ASP A 66 18.54 26.13 -15.29
N PRO A 67 19.68 26.18 -14.58
CA PRO A 67 20.30 24.99 -13.98
C PRO A 67 19.47 24.34 -12.87
N ARG A 68 18.43 25.02 -12.37
CA ARG A 68 17.48 24.47 -11.40
C ARG A 68 16.47 23.52 -12.03
N VAL A 69 16.30 23.54 -13.35
CA VAL A 69 15.38 22.66 -14.07
C VAL A 69 16.09 21.36 -14.44
N LYS A 70 15.59 20.22 -13.94
CA LYS A 70 16.09 18.89 -14.30
C LYS A 70 15.02 18.03 -14.90
N VAL A 71 15.38 17.31 -15.96
CA VAL A 71 14.49 16.37 -16.65
C VAL A 71 14.86 14.95 -16.27
N HIS A 72 13.85 14.20 -15.85
CA HIS A 72 13.95 12.78 -15.57
C HIS A 72 12.95 12.01 -16.42
N ALA A 73 13.39 10.90 -17.01
CA ALA A 73 12.48 9.94 -17.60
C ALA A 73 11.99 8.96 -16.53
N ILE A 74 10.68 8.73 -16.45
CA ILE A 74 10.10 7.64 -15.64
C ILE A 74 9.28 6.75 -16.55
N GLU A 75 9.66 5.49 -16.65
CA GLU A 75 8.95 4.52 -17.48
C GLU A 75 7.83 3.83 -16.72
N GLY A 76 8.10 3.28 -15.52
CA GLY A 76 7.18 2.37 -14.83
C GLY A 76 5.76 2.91 -14.61
N LEU A 77 5.63 3.92 -13.75
CA LEU A 77 4.31 4.46 -13.38
C LEU A 77 3.56 5.03 -14.58
N LEU A 78 4.28 5.70 -15.49
CA LEU A 78 3.70 6.33 -16.67
C LEU A 78 3.27 5.29 -17.71
N CYS A 79 4.05 4.23 -17.89
CA CYS A 79 3.67 3.06 -18.68
C CYS A 79 2.36 2.47 -18.16
N GLY A 80 2.26 2.24 -16.84
CA GLY A 80 1.03 1.76 -16.22
C GLY A 80 -0.18 2.68 -16.50
N LEU A 81 -0.01 4.00 -16.43
CA LEU A 81 -1.08 4.97 -16.74
C LEU A 81 -1.43 4.99 -18.24
N SER A 82 -0.47 4.70 -19.11
CA SER A 82 -0.66 4.67 -20.56
C SER A 82 -1.37 3.40 -21.07
N THR A 83 -1.49 2.35 -20.24
CA THR A 83 -2.16 1.09 -20.62
C THR A 83 -3.62 1.26 -21.02
N GLY A 84 -4.28 2.33 -20.57
CA GLY A 84 -5.60 2.68 -21.06
C GLY A 84 -6.10 4.02 -20.52
N PRO A 85 -7.05 4.67 -21.23
CA PRO A 85 -7.56 5.98 -20.85
C PRO A 85 -8.27 5.96 -19.49
N ARG A 86 -8.87 4.81 -19.11
CA ARG A 86 -9.57 4.63 -17.83
C ARG A 86 -8.64 4.32 -16.65
N VAL A 87 -7.34 4.10 -16.88
CA VAL A 87 -6.39 3.86 -15.78
C VAL A 87 -5.94 5.21 -15.22
N ALA A 88 -6.25 5.44 -13.94
CA ALA A 88 -6.03 6.73 -13.29
C ALA A 88 -5.30 6.67 -11.95
N GLY A 89 -4.95 5.48 -11.46
CA GLY A 89 -4.12 5.32 -10.26
C GLY A 89 -3.21 4.12 -10.40
N VAL A 90 -1.91 4.34 -10.42
CA VAL A 90 -0.91 3.29 -10.66
C VAL A 90 0.13 3.31 -9.56
N ILE A 91 0.45 2.13 -9.05
CA ILE A 91 1.55 1.92 -8.09
C ILE A 91 2.64 1.07 -8.69
N ASN A 92 3.85 1.21 -8.15
CA ASN A 92 4.92 0.24 -8.40
C ASN A 92 4.95 -0.82 -7.29
N ILE A 93 5.58 -1.94 -7.61
CA ILE A 93 5.95 -2.90 -6.57
C ILE A 93 6.93 -2.29 -5.57
N LYS A 94 6.84 -2.76 -4.33
CA LYS A 94 7.86 -2.50 -3.32
C LYS A 94 8.87 -3.64 -3.39
N VAL A 95 10.13 -3.30 -3.43
CA VAL A 95 11.22 -4.28 -3.41
C VAL A 95 11.93 -4.24 -2.07
N ASN A 96 12.32 -5.42 -1.62
CA ASN A 96 13.18 -5.58 -0.45
C ASN A 96 14.52 -4.87 -0.68
N ILE A 97 14.97 -4.13 0.34
CA ILE A 97 16.24 -3.41 0.33
C ILE A 97 17.41 -4.35 0.01
N ARG A 98 17.37 -5.62 0.44
CA ARG A 98 18.41 -6.62 0.14
C ARG A 98 18.63 -6.86 -1.35
N LYS A 99 17.60 -6.67 -2.18
CA LYS A 99 17.71 -6.83 -3.63
C LYS A 99 18.13 -5.53 -4.32
N ALA A 100 17.52 -4.42 -3.94
CA ALA A 100 17.71 -3.16 -4.65
C ALA A 100 18.95 -2.38 -4.17
N LEU A 101 19.25 -2.44 -2.87
CA LEU A 101 20.34 -1.69 -2.23
C LEU A 101 21.03 -2.59 -1.17
N PRO A 102 21.70 -3.69 -1.58
CA PRO A 102 22.30 -4.66 -0.66
C PRO A 102 23.33 -4.02 0.28
N ALA A 103 24.08 -3.02 -0.17
CA ALA A 103 25.05 -2.28 0.64
C ALA A 103 24.42 -1.47 1.80
N LEU A 104 23.11 -1.18 1.71
CA LEU A 104 22.35 -0.48 2.76
C LEU A 104 21.49 -1.44 3.58
N ALA A 105 21.47 -2.72 3.23
CA ALA A 105 20.70 -3.71 3.95
C ALA A 105 21.45 -4.14 5.22
N PRO A 106 20.77 -4.21 6.38
CA PRO A 106 21.43 -4.67 7.61
C PRO A 106 21.82 -6.15 7.48
N ASP A 107 22.98 -6.54 8.00
CA ASP A 107 23.44 -7.94 7.97
C ASP A 107 22.49 -8.87 8.75
N ALA A 108 21.93 -8.35 9.85
CA ALA A 108 20.92 -9.01 10.66
C ALA A 108 19.73 -8.05 10.87
N PRO A 109 18.61 -8.23 10.14
CA PRO A 109 17.44 -7.38 10.30
C PRO A 109 16.81 -7.61 11.67
N SER A 110 16.25 -6.55 12.25
CA SER A 110 15.45 -6.68 13.46
C SER A 110 14.21 -7.53 13.18
N MET A 111 13.60 -8.09 14.24
CA MET A 111 12.33 -8.80 14.13
C MET A 111 11.24 -7.94 13.45
N PHE A 112 11.22 -6.63 13.73
CA PHE A 112 10.25 -5.70 13.15
C PHE A 112 10.52 -5.41 11.68
N GLU A 113 11.79 -5.34 11.27
CA GLU A 113 12.16 -5.23 9.87
C GLU A 113 11.77 -6.47 9.08
N ALA A 114 12.09 -7.66 9.59
CA ALA A 114 11.74 -8.93 8.96
C ALA A 114 10.22 -9.02 8.74
N MET A 115 9.42 -8.70 9.77
CA MET A 115 7.96 -8.62 9.64
C MET A 115 7.50 -7.64 8.58
N GLY A 116 8.06 -6.42 8.57
CA GLY A 116 7.63 -5.37 7.66
C GLY A 116 7.96 -5.67 6.20
N VAL A 117 9.14 -6.26 5.93
CA VAL A 117 9.54 -6.69 4.59
C VAL A 117 8.62 -7.81 4.08
N GLY A 118 8.40 -8.87 4.87
CA GLY A 118 7.50 -9.96 4.48
C GLY A 118 6.07 -9.46 4.21
N ARG A 119 5.57 -8.52 5.02
CA ARG A 119 4.27 -7.87 4.78
C ARG A 119 4.24 -7.09 3.47
N HIS A 120 5.31 -6.36 3.12
CA HIS A 120 5.38 -5.62 1.87
C HIS A 120 5.31 -6.56 0.65
N ASP A 121 6.04 -7.66 0.66
CA ASP A 121 6.03 -8.65 -0.43
C ASP A 121 4.65 -9.32 -0.56
N ARG A 122 4.02 -9.70 0.56
CA ARG A 122 2.64 -10.20 0.57
C ARG A 122 1.65 -9.22 -0.05
N ARG A 123 1.76 -7.93 0.31
CA ARG A 123 0.88 -6.88 -0.22
C ARG A 123 1.09 -6.64 -1.72
N VAL A 124 2.30 -6.82 -2.23
CA VAL A 124 2.56 -6.82 -3.67
C VAL A 124 1.80 -7.95 -4.35
N ILE A 125 1.87 -9.18 -3.83
CA ILE A 125 1.15 -10.34 -4.38
C ILE A 125 -0.36 -10.11 -4.31
N THR A 126 -0.88 -9.62 -3.19
CA THR A 126 -2.31 -9.29 -3.05
C THR A 126 -2.74 -8.27 -4.11
N ASN A 127 -2.00 -7.19 -4.29
CA ASN A 127 -2.35 -6.15 -5.27
C ASN A 127 -2.21 -6.64 -6.71
N ALA A 128 -1.21 -7.48 -7.03
CA ALA A 128 -1.05 -8.07 -8.35
C ALA A 128 -2.17 -9.06 -8.67
N ALA A 129 -2.54 -9.93 -7.72
CA ALA A 129 -3.68 -10.82 -7.86
C ALA A 129 -4.98 -10.04 -8.05
N MET A 130 -5.21 -9.01 -7.24
CA MET A 130 -6.34 -8.10 -7.37
C MET A 130 -6.40 -7.45 -8.75
N ALA A 131 -5.30 -6.87 -9.24
CA ALA A 131 -5.28 -6.27 -10.57
C ALA A 131 -5.62 -7.29 -11.68
N TYR A 132 -5.15 -8.53 -11.56
CA TYR A 132 -5.44 -9.58 -12.54
C TYR A 132 -6.91 -10.07 -12.51
N PHE A 133 -7.41 -10.36 -11.32
CA PHE A 133 -8.75 -10.94 -11.13
C PHE A 133 -9.87 -9.89 -11.14
N CYS A 134 -9.56 -8.64 -10.81
CA CYS A 134 -10.51 -7.54 -10.68
C CYS A 134 -10.33 -6.43 -11.72
N ASP A 135 -9.88 -6.77 -12.94
CA ASP A 135 -9.82 -5.85 -14.09
C ASP A 135 -9.07 -4.53 -13.77
N GLY A 136 -7.88 -4.68 -13.19
CA GLY A 136 -6.98 -3.58 -12.81
C GLY A 136 -7.19 -3.05 -11.39
N GLN A 137 -8.28 -3.40 -10.70
CA GLN A 137 -8.51 -2.89 -9.34
C GLN A 137 -7.51 -3.45 -8.34
N ILE A 138 -6.79 -2.57 -7.62
CA ILE A 138 -5.92 -2.91 -6.47
C ILE A 138 -6.56 -2.53 -5.13
N THR A 139 -6.06 -3.05 -4.01
CA THR A 139 -6.67 -2.75 -2.70
C THR A 139 -6.45 -1.30 -2.27
N CYS A 140 -5.27 -0.75 -2.57
CA CYS A 140 -4.87 0.58 -2.13
C CYS A 140 -3.70 1.08 -2.98
N CYS A 141 -3.86 2.28 -3.54
CA CYS A 141 -2.80 3.01 -4.22
C CYS A 141 -1.87 3.66 -3.18
N THR A 142 -0.82 2.97 -2.74
CA THR A 142 -0.05 3.37 -1.55
C THR A 142 0.83 4.61 -1.75
N GLY A 143 0.63 5.64 -0.92
CA GLY A 143 1.06 7.02 -1.19
C GLY A 143 2.55 7.39 -1.15
N ARG A 144 3.51 6.46 -1.01
CA ARG A 144 4.94 6.83 -1.15
C ARG A 144 5.35 7.00 -2.61
N THR A 145 4.72 6.24 -3.49
CA THR A 145 5.03 6.24 -4.93
C THR A 145 3.80 5.74 -5.67
N THR A 146 3.01 6.69 -6.14
CA THR A 146 1.79 6.44 -6.90
C THR A 146 1.66 7.56 -7.91
N ALA A 147 1.29 7.21 -9.14
CA ALA A 147 0.91 8.20 -10.14
C ALA A 147 -0.61 8.20 -10.30
N TYR A 148 -1.18 9.39 -10.42
CA TYR A 148 -2.60 9.58 -10.67
C TYR A 148 -2.81 10.40 -11.94
N ARG A 149 -3.90 10.13 -12.66
CA ARG A 149 -4.32 10.96 -13.79
C ARG A 149 -4.97 12.23 -13.25
N SER A 150 -4.49 13.40 -13.66
CA SER A 150 -4.98 14.70 -13.17
C SER A 150 -6.49 14.87 -13.39
N GLU A 151 -7.00 14.45 -14.54
CA GLU A 151 -8.44 14.47 -14.86
C GLU A 151 -9.30 13.75 -13.81
N ALA A 152 -8.79 12.67 -13.22
CA ALA A 152 -9.53 11.92 -12.20
C ALA A 152 -9.62 12.67 -10.86
N LEU A 153 -8.71 13.62 -10.61
CA LEU A 153 -8.60 14.35 -9.33
C LEU A 153 -9.09 15.79 -9.41
N GLN A 154 -9.28 16.36 -10.62
CA GLN A 154 -9.69 17.74 -10.83
C GLN A 154 -11.18 18.02 -10.58
N SER A 155 -11.95 17.01 -10.15
CA SER A 155 -13.35 17.22 -9.80
C SER A 155 -13.51 18.17 -8.60
N PRO A 156 -14.41 19.16 -8.64
CA PRO A 156 -14.61 20.09 -7.52
C PRO A 156 -14.94 19.40 -6.18
N VAL A 157 -15.60 18.24 -6.24
CA VAL A 157 -15.98 17.44 -5.07
C VAL A 157 -14.89 16.45 -4.61
N PHE A 158 -13.77 16.33 -5.34
CA PHE A 158 -12.68 15.43 -4.95
C PHE A 158 -12.06 15.83 -3.62
N VAL A 159 -11.77 17.13 -3.44
CA VAL A 159 -11.15 17.65 -2.21
C VAL A 159 -12.06 17.38 -1.01
N GLU A 160 -13.36 17.65 -1.15
CA GLU A 160 -14.35 17.36 -0.11
C GLU A 160 -14.38 15.86 0.21
N HIS A 161 -14.38 14.98 -0.79
CA HIS A 161 -14.36 13.53 -0.57
C HIS A 161 -13.14 13.05 0.22
N VAL A 162 -11.96 13.61 -0.05
CA VAL A 162 -10.72 13.22 0.64
C VAL A 162 -10.65 13.82 2.05
N VAL A 163 -11.07 15.09 2.22
CA VAL A 163 -10.92 15.83 3.47
C VAL A 163 -12.08 15.56 4.45
N GLU A 164 -13.30 15.45 3.96
CA GLU A 164 -14.52 15.23 4.74
C GLU A 164 -14.96 13.76 4.75
N GLY A 165 -13.99 12.84 4.71
CA GLY A 165 -14.26 11.42 4.90
C GLY A 165 -14.62 11.11 6.36
N TYR A 166 -15.76 10.45 6.61
CA TYR A 166 -16.14 9.96 7.94
C TYR A 166 -16.28 8.43 7.98
N TRP A 167 -15.89 7.85 9.12
CA TRP A 167 -16.22 6.46 9.48
C TRP A 167 -17.51 6.44 10.31
N LYS A 168 -18.49 5.63 9.87
CA LYS A 168 -19.85 5.55 10.44
C LYS A 168 -20.55 6.92 10.55
N GLY A 169 -20.22 7.86 9.66
CA GLY A 169 -20.75 9.23 9.69
C GLY A 169 -20.35 10.07 10.92
N LYS A 170 -19.47 9.56 11.80
CA LYS A 170 -19.13 10.19 13.09
C LYS A 170 -17.65 10.47 13.26
N TYR A 171 -16.79 9.56 12.83
CA TYR A 171 -15.35 9.64 13.11
C TYR A 171 -14.59 10.14 11.89
N LYS A 172 -14.12 11.39 11.91
CA LYS A 172 -13.41 12.02 10.78
C LYS A 172 -12.10 11.28 10.46
N LEU A 173 -11.96 10.84 9.23
CA LEU A 173 -10.82 10.10 8.71
C LEU A 173 -9.67 11.06 8.41
N THR A 174 -8.76 11.23 9.36
CA THR A 174 -7.56 12.08 9.22
C THR A 174 -6.33 11.35 8.69
N SER A 175 -6.46 10.06 8.40
CA SER A 175 -5.39 9.22 7.87
C SER A 175 -5.93 8.18 6.89
N GLY A 176 -5.09 7.80 5.93
CA GLY A 176 -5.47 6.84 4.88
C GLY A 176 -5.94 7.50 3.59
N ASP A 177 -5.36 8.65 3.25
CA ASP A 177 -5.64 9.41 2.03
C ASP A 177 -5.48 8.51 0.79
N ASP A 178 -4.50 7.60 0.82
CA ASP A 178 -4.30 6.57 -0.19
C ASP A 178 -5.58 5.74 -0.46
N ARG A 179 -6.25 5.28 0.59
CA ARG A 179 -7.52 4.53 0.48
C ARG A 179 -8.71 5.44 0.17
N ALA A 180 -8.69 6.71 0.56
CA ALA A 180 -9.74 7.67 0.20
C ALA A 180 -9.71 7.95 -1.30
N ILE A 181 -8.52 8.23 -1.85
CA ILE A 181 -8.29 8.44 -3.29
C ILE A 181 -8.58 7.15 -4.06
N THR A 182 -8.12 5.99 -3.58
CA THR A 182 -8.44 4.70 -4.23
C THR A 182 -9.95 4.47 -4.33
N ARG A 183 -10.71 4.77 -3.27
CA ARG A 183 -12.18 4.71 -3.30
C ARG A 183 -12.78 5.70 -4.29
N TRP A 184 -12.29 6.93 -4.30
CA TRP A 184 -12.74 7.96 -5.23
C TRP A 184 -12.64 7.47 -6.68
N LEU A 185 -11.50 6.88 -7.05
CA LEU A 185 -11.29 6.33 -8.38
C LEU A 185 -12.36 5.28 -8.72
N TYR A 186 -12.62 4.33 -7.82
CA TYR A 186 -13.63 3.29 -8.07
C TYR A 186 -15.06 3.82 -8.16
N GLN A 187 -15.44 4.75 -7.27
CA GLN A 187 -16.78 5.35 -7.29
C GLN A 187 -17.06 6.13 -8.58
N ASN A 188 -16.01 6.68 -9.20
CA ASN A 188 -16.11 7.45 -10.44
C ASN A 188 -15.78 6.61 -11.69
N GLY A 189 -15.72 5.28 -11.57
CA GLY A 189 -15.54 4.37 -12.70
C GLY A 189 -14.13 4.41 -13.33
N TRP A 190 -13.13 4.85 -12.57
CA TRP A 190 -11.72 4.74 -12.95
C TRP A 190 -11.15 3.38 -12.56
N LYS A 191 -10.19 2.92 -13.34
CA LYS A 191 -9.36 1.75 -13.07
C LYS A 191 -8.08 2.15 -12.37
N THR A 192 -7.52 1.21 -11.64
CA THR A 192 -6.18 1.32 -11.06
C THR A 192 -5.24 0.31 -11.73
N GLY A 193 -3.99 0.25 -11.28
CA GLY A 193 -3.02 -0.70 -11.78
C GLY A 193 -1.79 -0.82 -10.89
N ILE A 194 -1.03 -1.89 -11.14
CA ILE A 194 0.26 -2.14 -10.49
C ILE A 194 1.30 -2.50 -11.55
N VAL A 195 2.47 -1.88 -11.45
CA VAL A 195 3.62 -2.15 -12.32
C VAL A 195 4.56 -3.08 -11.57
N VAL A 196 4.68 -4.31 -12.07
CA VAL A 196 5.50 -5.39 -11.50
C VAL A 196 6.79 -5.51 -12.29
N HIS A 197 7.67 -4.53 -12.14
CA HIS A 197 9.00 -4.53 -12.76
C HIS A 197 10.07 -4.11 -11.75
N ASP A 198 11.20 -4.81 -11.73
CA ASP A 198 12.25 -4.59 -10.74
C ASP A 198 12.92 -3.21 -10.87
N GLU A 199 13.08 -2.70 -12.10
CA GLU A 199 13.65 -1.37 -12.36
C GLU A 199 12.74 -0.22 -11.90
N CYS A 200 11.44 -0.50 -11.80
CA CYS A 200 10.44 0.46 -11.34
C CYS A 200 10.17 0.30 -9.84
N ALA A 201 10.80 -0.67 -9.19
CA ALA A 201 10.46 -1.05 -7.84
C ALA A 201 10.97 -0.03 -6.83
N MET A 202 10.15 0.23 -5.81
CA MET A 202 10.47 1.20 -4.77
C MET A 202 10.99 0.51 -3.52
N VAL A 203 12.11 1.01 -3.01
CA VAL A 203 12.66 0.54 -1.73
C VAL A 203 11.88 1.18 -0.58
N SER A 204 11.28 0.33 0.25
CA SER A 204 10.54 0.76 1.44
C SER A 204 11.22 0.20 2.69
N ARG A 205 11.79 1.09 3.51
CA ARG A 205 12.32 0.70 4.82
C ARG A 205 11.19 0.53 5.83
N SER A 206 11.21 -0.61 6.49
CA SER A 206 10.35 -0.92 7.64
C SER A 206 10.92 -0.27 8.89
N LYS A 207 10.07 -0.02 9.88
CA LYS A 207 10.56 0.47 11.18
C LYS A 207 11.27 -0.66 11.93
N GLU A 208 12.37 -0.33 12.58
CA GLU A 208 13.22 -1.28 13.29
C GLU A 208 12.75 -1.57 14.71
N ASN A 209 11.85 -0.74 15.25
CA ASN A 209 11.43 -0.72 16.65
C ASN A 209 9.93 -1.03 16.83
N THR A 210 9.46 -0.96 18.07
CA THR A 210 8.05 -1.20 18.45
C THR A 210 7.06 -0.22 17.81
N ASP A 211 7.50 0.93 17.27
CA ASP A 211 6.61 1.82 16.51
C ASP A 211 6.12 1.16 15.21
N TYR A 212 6.75 0.07 14.78
CA TYR A 212 6.20 -0.81 13.74
C TYR A 212 4.82 -1.32 14.13
N LEU A 213 4.58 -1.71 15.38
CA LEU A 213 3.28 -2.23 15.83
C LEU A 213 2.20 -1.15 15.79
N LYS A 214 2.54 0.09 16.18
CA LYS A 214 1.63 1.24 16.04
C LYS A 214 1.28 1.50 14.58
N GLN A 215 2.27 1.39 13.69
CA GLN A 215 2.08 1.53 12.25
C GLN A 215 1.21 0.41 11.68
N LEU A 216 1.46 -0.83 12.10
CA LEU A 216 0.68 -2.01 11.73
C LEU A 216 -0.77 -1.86 12.17
N LEU A 217 -1.02 -1.47 13.42
CA LEU A 217 -2.37 -1.24 13.95
C LEU A 217 -3.13 -0.20 13.14
N ARG A 218 -2.47 0.91 12.79
CA ARG A 218 -3.05 1.95 11.92
C ARG A 218 -3.41 1.38 10.54
N TRP A 219 -2.53 0.58 9.95
CA TRP A 219 -2.81 -0.07 8.67
C TRP A 219 -3.97 -1.06 8.77
N SER A 220 -3.99 -1.94 9.78
CA SER A 220 -5.07 -2.92 10.00
C SER A 220 -6.43 -2.23 10.17
N ARG A 221 -6.51 -1.13 10.95
CA ARG A 221 -7.76 -0.35 11.07
C ARG A 221 -8.24 0.20 9.74
N SER A 222 -7.34 0.76 8.93
CA SER A 222 -7.70 1.29 7.61
C SER A 222 -8.10 0.19 6.63
N GLU A 223 -7.48 -0.99 6.71
CA GLU A 223 -7.83 -2.16 5.92
C GLU A 223 -9.23 -2.68 6.27
N VAL A 224 -9.51 -2.89 7.56
CA VAL A 224 -10.82 -3.37 8.02
C VAL A 224 -11.93 -2.38 7.65
N ARG A 225 -11.72 -1.08 7.87
CA ARG A 225 -12.71 -0.06 7.50
C ARG A 225 -13.00 -0.07 6.00
N GLN A 226 -11.96 -0.22 5.18
CA GLN A 226 -12.13 -0.30 3.72
C GLN A 226 -12.87 -1.58 3.33
N LEU A 227 -12.52 -2.73 3.90
CA LEU A 227 -13.23 -3.97 3.62
C LEU A 227 -14.72 -3.85 3.97
N VAL A 228 -15.04 -3.31 5.15
CA VAL A 228 -16.44 -3.18 5.60
C VAL A 228 -17.21 -2.16 4.76
N ARG A 229 -16.61 -1.01 4.42
CA ARG A 229 -17.32 0.07 3.69
C ARG A 229 -17.34 -0.15 2.18
N ASP A 230 -16.25 -0.68 1.62
CA ASP A 230 -15.95 -0.64 0.19
C ASP A 230 -15.83 -2.05 -0.43
N ALA A 231 -16.20 -3.13 0.28
CA ALA A 231 -16.18 -4.48 -0.28
C ALA A 231 -16.87 -4.57 -1.65
N TYR A 232 -18.01 -3.88 -1.81
CA TYR A 232 -18.76 -3.86 -3.07
C TYR A 232 -18.01 -3.19 -4.24
N LEU A 233 -17.06 -2.30 -3.94
CA LEU A 233 -16.20 -1.65 -4.94
C LEU A 233 -14.97 -2.48 -5.28
N LEU A 234 -14.49 -3.27 -4.33
CA LEU A 234 -13.29 -4.11 -4.48
C LEU A 234 -13.60 -5.48 -5.08
N LEU A 235 -14.83 -5.97 -4.93
CA LEU A 235 -15.26 -7.24 -5.50
C LEU A 235 -15.60 -7.04 -6.98
N PRO A 236 -15.05 -7.89 -7.87
CA PRO A 236 -15.24 -7.71 -9.28
C PRO A 236 -16.69 -7.98 -9.68
N SER A 237 -17.23 -7.06 -10.48
CA SER A 237 -18.42 -7.31 -11.30
C SER A 237 -18.14 -8.31 -12.43
N THR A 238 -16.91 -8.84 -12.56
CA THR A 238 -16.46 -9.65 -13.70
C THR A 238 -17.48 -10.72 -14.08
N GLN A 239 -17.85 -10.75 -15.35
CA GLN A 239 -18.85 -11.67 -15.89
C GLN A 239 -18.37 -13.14 -15.89
N THR A 240 -17.11 -13.41 -15.57
CA THR A 240 -16.57 -14.77 -15.53
C THR A 240 -16.70 -15.36 -14.12
N PRO A 241 -17.59 -16.35 -13.89
CA PRO A 241 -17.78 -16.96 -12.57
C PRO A 241 -16.50 -17.62 -12.04
N LEU A 242 -15.65 -18.12 -12.94
CA LEU A 242 -14.35 -18.69 -12.59
C LEU A 242 -13.46 -17.66 -11.86
N LYS A 243 -13.31 -16.44 -12.40
CA LYS A 243 -12.48 -15.39 -11.79
C LYS A 243 -12.99 -14.99 -10.40
N LYS A 244 -14.32 -15.01 -10.20
CA LYS A 244 -14.94 -14.78 -8.88
C LYS A 244 -14.59 -15.88 -7.88
N VAL A 245 -14.69 -17.15 -8.29
CA VAL A 245 -14.28 -18.29 -7.44
C VAL A 245 -12.79 -18.20 -7.11
N TRP A 246 -11.92 -18.01 -8.10
CA TRP A 246 -10.48 -17.88 -7.87
C TRP A 246 -10.13 -16.68 -6.99
N LEU A 247 -10.77 -15.52 -7.19
CA LEU A 247 -10.57 -14.38 -6.32
C LEU A 247 -11.00 -14.71 -4.89
N ILE A 248 -12.19 -15.27 -4.68
CA ILE A 248 -12.65 -15.63 -3.33
C ILE A 248 -11.69 -16.67 -2.72
N SER A 249 -11.26 -17.67 -3.48
CA SER A 249 -10.36 -18.72 -3.02
C SER A 249 -8.93 -18.24 -2.72
N PHE A 250 -8.42 -17.17 -3.34
CA PHE A 250 -7.06 -16.66 -3.12
C PHE A 250 -7.00 -15.39 -2.27
N LEU A 251 -7.92 -14.47 -2.51
CA LEU A 251 -7.97 -13.19 -1.82
C LEU A 251 -8.42 -13.37 -0.37
N TYR A 252 -9.41 -14.24 -0.13
CA TYR A 252 -9.96 -14.48 1.19
C TYR A 252 -8.92 -15.10 2.14
N PRO A 253 -8.14 -16.14 1.77
CA PRO A 253 -7.06 -16.64 2.63
C PRO A 253 -5.95 -15.62 2.90
N LEU A 254 -5.61 -14.75 1.95
CA LEU A 254 -4.60 -13.70 2.14
C LEU A 254 -5.06 -12.59 3.09
N PHE A 255 -6.37 -12.32 3.17
CA PHE A 255 -6.95 -11.48 4.22
C PHE A 255 -7.18 -12.23 5.53
N LEU A 256 -7.35 -13.55 5.50
CA LEU A 256 -7.60 -14.40 6.65
C LEU A 256 -6.37 -15.05 7.30
N GLU A 257 -5.17 -14.80 6.81
CA GLU A 257 -3.93 -15.40 7.32
C GLU A 257 -3.82 -15.30 8.86
N GLU A 258 -4.12 -14.12 9.40
CA GLU A 258 -4.06 -13.85 10.84
C GLU A 258 -5.18 -14.55 11.63
N HIS A 259 -6.27 -14.92 10.95
CA HIS A 259 -7.44 -15.60 11.53
C HIS A 259 -7.28 -17.13 11.59
N LEU A 260 -6.51 -17.76 10.69
CA LEU A 260 -6.24 -19.20 10.76
C LEU A 260 -5.41 -19.56 12.01
N VAL A 261 -4.39 -18.74 12.29
CA VAL A 261 -3.57 -18.86 13.50
C VAL A 261 -4.39 -18.58 14.76
N PHE A 262 -5.33 -17.63 14.70
CA PHE A 262 -6.24 -17.33 15.81
C PHE A 262 -7.14 -18.53 16.17
N LEU A 263 -7.83 -19.11 15.19
CA LEU A 263 -8.71 -20.26 15.42
C LEU A 263 -7.94 -21.41 16.06
N GLN A 264 -6.73 -21.68 15.55
CA GLN A 264 -5.90 -22.73 16.09
C GLN A 264 -5.41 -22.44 17.52
N LEU A 265 -5.09 -21.18 17.83
CA LEU A 265 -4.76 -20.76 19.19
C LEU A 265 -5.94 -20.99 20.15
N VAL A 266 -7.15 -20.62 19.74
CA VAL A 266 -8.37 -20.80 20.54
C VAL A 266 -8.62 -22.28 20.81
N VAL A 267 -8.56 -23.14 19.78
CA VAL A 267 -8.74 -24.59 19.93
C VAL A 267 -7.67 -25.19 20.84
N THR A 268 -6.40 -24.83 20.63
CA THR A 268 -5.28 -25.32 21.45
C THR A 268 -5.45 -24.89 22.91
N SER A 269 -5.81 -23.63 23.14
CA SER A 269 -6.03 -23.06 24.48
C SER A 269 -7.22 -23.73 25.17
N ALA A 270 -8.32 -23.94 24.45
CA ALA A 270 -9.51 -24.61 24.97
C ALA A 270 -9.19 -26.02 25.43
N ILE A 271 -8.44 -26.81 24.64
CA ILE A 271 -8.03 -28.18 25.02
C ILE A 271 -7.17 -28.16 26.29
N ILE A 272 -6.17 -27.27 26.37
CA ILE A 272 -5.27 -27.17 27.53
C ILE A 272 -6.04 -26.73 28.78
N ILE A 273 -6.92 -25.74 28.66
CA ILE A 273 -7.76 -25.24 29.76
C ILE A 273 -8.73 -26.34 30.22
N SER A 274 -9.41 -27.02 29.30
CA SER A 274 -10.32 -28.13 29.61
C SER A 274 -9.60 -29.26 30.34
N ARG A 275 -8.39 -29.64 29.94
CA ARG A 275 -7.57 -30.63 30.68
C ARG A 275 -7.24 -30.17 32.09
N THR A 276 -6.92 -28.89 32.25
CA THR A 276 -6.56 -28.32 33.54
C THR A 276 -7.76 -28.24 34.49
N LEU A 277 -8.95 -27.94 33.97
CA LEU A 277 -10.16 -27.73 34.76
C LEU A 277 -11.00 -29.00 34.99
N LEU A 278 -11.05 -29.90 34.00
CA LEU A 278 -11.91 -31.10 34.03
C LEU A 278 -11.14 -32.36 34.40
N GLY A 279 -9.80 -32.32 34.42
CA GLY A 279 -8.95 -33.45 34.81
C GLY A 279 -9.33 -34.74 34.08
N ASP A 280 -9.56 -35.80 34.86
CA ASP A 280 -9.90 -37.15 34.35
C ASP A 280 -11.37 -37.31 33.93
N MET A 281 -12.21 -36.27 34.04
CA MET A 281 -13.63 -36.36 33.64
C MET A 281 -13.82 -36.45 32.12
N VAL A 282 -12.78 -36.19 31.33
CA VAL A 282 -12.80 -36.30 29.86
C VAL A 282 -11.61 -37.15 29.43
N SER A 283 -11.88 -38.27 28.76
CA SER A 283 -10.81 -39.08 28.16
C SER A 283 -10.09 -38.26 27.09
N THR A 284 -8.78 -38.04 27.28
CA THR A 284 -7.91 -37.36 26.32
C THR A 284 -6.81 -38.27 25.77
N ALA A 285 -7.01 -39.60 25.85
CA ALA A 285 -6.02 -40.61 25.49
C ALA A 285 -5.50 -40.47 24.04
N ASP A 286 -6.37 -40.07 23.11
CA ASP A 286 -6.02 -39.88 21.69
C ASP A 286 -5.50 -38.47 21.36
N ILE A 287 -5.51 -37.54 22.32
CA ILE A 287 -5.11 -36.14 22.11
C ILE A 287 -3.65 -35.98 22.55
N PRO A 288 -2.76 -35.39 21.73
CA PRO A 288 -1.36 -35.15 22.09
C PRO A 288 -1.21 -34.41 23.42
N GLY A 289 -0.11 -34.63 24.14
CA GLY A 289 0.17 -33.95 25.41
C GLY A 289 0.24 -32.41 25.25
N ASN A 290 0.07 -31.65 26.34
CA ASN A 290 0.01 -30.18 26.27
C ASN A 290 1.20 -29.55 25.54
N TRP A 291 2.41 -30.02 25.81
CA TRP A 291 3.61 -29.53 25.12
C TRP A 291 3.62 -29.88 23.63
N GLN A 292 3.16 -31.07 23.27
CA GLN A 292 3.03 -31.49 21.87
C GLN A 292 2.01 -30.62 21.13
N LEU A 293 0.89 -30.26 21.77
CA LEU A 293 -0.09 -29.35 21.18
C LEU A 293 0.50 -27.95 20.93
N VAL A 294 1.27 -27.41 21.89
CA VAL A 294 1.97 -26.12 21.71
C VAL A 294 2.98 -26.20 20.57
N LEU A 295 3.77 -27.28 20.49
CA LEU A 295 4.73 -27.49 19.40
C LEU A 295 4.04 -27.65 18.04
N GLN A 296 2.94 -28.40 17.97
CA GLN A 296 2.14 -28.53 16.74
C GLN A 296 1.54 -27.20 16.32
N TYR A 297 1.07 -26.40 17.27
CA TYR A 297 0.57 -25.06 17.01
C TYR A 297 1.65 -24.14 16.43
N LEU A 298 2.83 -24.06 17.06
CA LEU A 298 3.94 -23.27 16.55
C LEU A 298 4.46 -23.81 15.21
N GLY A 299 4.47 -25.13 15.03
CA GLY A 299 4.85 -25.79 13.79
C GLY A 299 3.90 -25.46 12.64
N ILE A 300 2.58 -25.49 12.87
CA ILE A 300 1.59 -25.08 11.88
C ILE A 300 1.67 -23.58 11.61
N SER A 301 1.88 -22.75 12.64
CA SER A 301 2.11 -21.32 12.45
C SER A 301 3.32 -21.06 11.55
N ALA A 302 4.44 -21.75 11.77
CA ALA A 302 5.62 -21.66 10.93
C ALA A 302 5.36 -22.16 9.50
N PHE A 303 4.61 -23.25 9.34
CA PHE A 303 4.22 -23.76 8.03
C PHE A 303 3.36 -22.76 7.26
N LEU A 304 2.38 -22.12 7.91
CA LEU A 304 1.57 -21.07 7.29
C LEU A 304 2.44 -19.87 6.87
N GLU A 305 3.37 -19.45 7.71
CA GLU A 305 4.32 -18.39 7.35
C GLU A 305 5.18 -18.77 6.15
N LEU A 306 5.61 -20.03 6.04
CA LEU A 306 6.34 -20.55 4.89
C LEU A 306 5.51 -20.47 3.60
N VAL A 307 4.24 -20.89 3.67
CA VAL A 307 3.32 -20.87 2.52
C VAL A 307 2.99 -19.44 2.09
N PHE A 308 2.59 -18.58 3.03
CA PHE A 308 2.16 -17.22 2.71
C PHE A 308 3.32 -16.26 2.37
N ASN A 309 4.54 -16.54 2.84
CA ASN A 309 5.75 -15.83 2.42
C ASN A 309 6.56 -16.63 1.39
N PHE A 310 5.99 -17.63 0.70
CA PHE A 310 6.75 -18.49 -0.21
C PHE A 310 7.54 -17.67 -1.24
N TRP A 311 6.89 -16.69 -1.87
CA TRP A 311 7.53 -15.75 -2.80
C TRP A 311 8.67 -14.92 -2.20
N HIS A 312 8.54 -14.55 -0.92
CA HIS A 312 9.60 -13.83 -0.20
C HIS A 312 10.80 -14.74 0.03
N PHE A 313 10.59 -15.98 0.49
CA PHE A 313 11.67 -16.92 0.77
C PHE A 313 12.35 -17.46 -0.49
N THR A 314 11.67 -17.55 -1.63
CA THR A 314 12.32 -17.93 -2.90
C THR A 314 13.24 -16.83 -3.43
N ARG A 315 12.96 -15.56 -3.12
CA ARG A 315 13.80 -14.41 -3.49
C ARG A 315 14.90 -14.12 -2.46
N PHE A 316 14.65 -14.43 -1.19
CA PHE A 316 15.53 -14.16 -0.06
C PHE A 316 15.65 -15.40 0.83
N PRO A 317 16.33 -16.47 0.36
CA PRO A 317 16.44 -17.72 1.11
C PRO A 317 17.13 -17.54 2.47
N GLU A 318 18.00 -16.54 2.63
CA GLU A 318 18.63 -16.17 3.89
C GLU A 318 17.61 -15.76 4.97
N MET A 319 16.44 -15.28 4.57
CA MET A 319 15.37 -14.90 5.50
C MET A 319 14.67 -16.12 6.11
N LEU A 320 14.90 -17.33 5.59
CA LEU A 320 14.34 -18.56 6.14
C LEU A 320 14.81 -18.82 7.58
N ARG A 321 16.00 -18.32 7.96
CA ARG A 321 16.49 -18.37 9.36
C ARG A 321 15.58 -17.61 10.34
N TYR A 322 14.78 -16.66 9.84
CA TYR A 322 13.80 -15.91 10.62
C TYR A 322 12.41 -16.57 10.64
N LEU A 323 12.22 -17.76 10.06
CA LEU A 323 10.92 -18.44 10.08
C LEU A 323 10.33 -18.60 11.51
N PRO A 324 11.11 -18.94 12.56
CA PRO A 324 10.59 -18.94 13.93
C PRO A 324 10.10 -17.56 14.39
N VAL A 325 10.80 -16.51 13.96
CA VAL A 325 10.40 -15.12 14.24
C VAL A 325 9.09 -14.81 13.56
N TYR A 326 8.92 -15.14 12.27
CA TYR A 326 7.64 -14.99 11.58
C TYR A 326 6.51 -15.73 12.31
N ALA A 327 6.72 -16.98 12.75
CA ALA A 327 5.71 -17.77 13.43
C ALA A 327 5.23 -17.15 14.76
N ILE A 328 6.17 -16.67 15.58
CA ILE A 328 5.84 -15.96 16.83
C ILE A 328 5.18 -14.61 16.52
N CYS A 329 5.70 -13.89 15.53
CA CYS A 329 5.18 -12.61 15.11
C CYS A 329 3.77 -12.66 14.53
N GLY A 330 3.38 -13.79 13.92
CA GLY A 330 1.99 -14.05 13.53
C GLY A 330 1.01 -13.82 14.67
N GLN A 331 1.41 -14.12 15.91
CA GLN A 331 0.58 -13.88 17.10
C GLN A 331 0.42 -12.41 17.42
N PHE A 332 1.51 -11.63 17.36
CA PHE A 332 1.44 -10.19 17.54
C PHE A 332 0.56 -9.54 16.46
N ARG A 333 0.65 -9.99 15.21
CA ARG A 333 -0.20 -9.50 14.11
C ARG A 333 -1.67 -9.81 14.36
N MET A 334 -1.98 -11.03 14.80
CA MET A 334 -3.33 -11.43 15.18
C MET A 334 -3.90 -10.55 16.31
N VAL A 335 -3.14 -10.32 17.39
CA VAL A 335 -3.55 -9.43 18.49
C VAL A 335 -3.78 -8.00 17.99
N VAL A 336 -2.91 -7.50 17.11
CA VAL A 336 -3.06 -6.18 16.49
C VAL A 336 -4.32 -6.09 15.65
N SER A 337 -4.69 -7.14 14.92
CA SER A 337 -5.90 -7.15 14.10
C SER A 337 -7.19 -7.29 14.91
N LEU A 338 -7.18 -8.08 15.99
CA LEU A 338 -8.28 -8.07 16.97
C LEU A 338 -8.43 -6.69 17.60
N SER A 339 -7.31 -6.08 18.00
CA SER A 339 -7.31 -4.71 18.54
C SER A 339 -7.84 -3.71 17.52
N ALA A 340 -7.49 -3.85 16.24
CA ALA A 340 -7.99 -3.00 15.16
C ALA A 340 -9.52 -3.11 15.02
N LEU A 341 -10.08 -4.33 15.05
CA LEU A 341 -11.52 -4.58 14.99
C LEU A 341 -12.27 -3.90 16.15
N SER A 342 -11.70 -3.94 17.36
CA SER A 342 -12.29 -3.31 18.55
C SER A 342 -12.10 -1.79 18.62
N THR A 343 -11.28 -1.19 17.75
CA THR A 343 -10.91 0.24 17.82
C THR A 343 -11.04 0.97 16.48
N LEU A 344 -12.01 0.56 15.65
CA LEU A 344 -12.24 1.17 14.32
C LEU A 344 -12.71 2.64 14.39
N ASP A 345 -13.24 3.07 15.55
CA ASP A 345 -13.58 4.44 15.89
C ASP A 345 -12.36 5.33 16.15
N GLN A 346 -11.21 4.73 16.49
CA GLN A 346 -9.97 5.47 16.71
C GLN A 346 -9.33 5.90 15.39
N VAL A 347 -9.29 7.21 15.17
CA VAL A 347 -8.61 7.87 14.06
C VAL A 347 -7.32 8.51 14.59
N SER A 348 -6.25 7.71 14.69
CA SER A 348 -5.00 8.13 15.30
C SER A 348 -4.12 8.99 14.37
N HIS A 349 -3.77 10.18 14.91
CA HIS A 349 -2.74 11.19 14.59
C HIS A 349 -2.79 11.97 13.27
N ARG A 350 -2.78 13.31 13.41
CA ARG A 350 -2.90 14.35 12.37
C ARG A 350 -1.96 14.10 11.19
N SER A 351 -2.50 14.04 9.98
CA SER A 351 -1.73 14.41 8.79
C SER A 351 -1.51 15.93 8.82
N LYS A 352 -0.31 16.39 8.44
CA LYS A 352 0.07 17.82 8.39
C LYS A 352 -0.86 18.70 7.53
N LEU A 353 -1.74 18.09 6.73
CA LEU A 353 -2.71 18.79 5.90
C LEU A 353 -3.83 19.45 6.72
N GLY A 354 -4.16 18.90 7.90
CA GLY A 354 -5.23 19.45 8.76
C GLY A 354 -4.86 20.75 9.48
N ASP A 355 -3.57 21.05 9.63
CA ASP A 355 -3.10 22.29 10.26
C ASP A 355 -2.99 23.45 9.24
N LEU A 356 -2.90 23.15 7.93
CA LEU A 356 -2.86 24.15 6.85
C LEU A 356 -4.23 24.79 6.54
N VAL A 357 -5.33 24.10 6.88
CA VAL A 357 -6.70 24.58 6.61
C VAL A 357 -7.28 25.38 7.80
N ARG A 358 -6.59 25.44 8.95
CA ARG A 358 -7.00 26.25 10.12
C ARG A 358 -6.09 27.43 10.42
N GLY A 359 -5.25 27.82 9.48
CA GLY A 359 -4.49 29.07 9.53
C GLY A 359 -5.25 30.22 8.88
N HIS A 360 -6.43 30.54 9.39
CA HIS A 360 -7.12 31.82 9.17
C HIS A 360 -7.86 32.22 10.45
#